data_AF-A0AAW5KHR8-F1
#
_entry.id   AF-A0AAW5KHR8-F1
#
_cell.length_a   1.000
_cell.length_b   1.000
_cell.length_c   1.000
_cell.angle_alpha   90.00
_cell.angle_beta   90.00
_cell.angle_gamma   90.00
#
_symmetry.space_group_name_H-M   'P 1'
#
loop_
_entity.id
_entity.type
_entity.pdbx_description
1 polymer ?
#
loop_
_entity_poly.entity_id
_entity_poly.type
_entity_poly.pdbx_seq_one_letter_code
_entity_poly.pdbx_strand_id
1 'polypeptide(L)'
;MKKALAFILSGVMVFYFTGCQNENIGDMGNSSSPGENSGSESTEITWNEILADGVDEEKLMEAVDTAVLERVAALLQELTGEIEKREREDPEFAFGAGWYTYTLESEQFQEVLEMGNAAAKPLYLILYKSPHQGLYEYICCMALERITKVEIEDWESAKDFIEQFGSKILEKS
;
A
#
# COMPACT_ATOMS: atom_id res chain seq x y z
N MET A 1 -50.02 -21.38 -5.56
CA MET A 1 -49.45 -22.12 -6.71
C MET A 1 -48.00 -21.68 -6.89
N LYS A 2 -47.07 -22.63 -6.83
CA LYS A 2 -45.63 -22.48 -7.08
C LYS A 2 -45.37 -22.27 -8.57
N LYS A 3 -44.42 -21.40 -8.95
CA LYS A 3 -43.36 -21.55 -10.01
C LYS A 3 -42.34 -20.41 -9.80
N ALA A 4 -41.11 -20.68 -9.35
CA ALA A 4 -39.89 -21.06 -10.09
C ALA A 4 -38.98 -19.81 -10.27
N LEU A 5 -37.85 -19.60 -9.56
CA LEU A 5 -36.52 -20.26 -9.55
C LEU A 5 -35.66 -19.93 -10.79
N ALA A 6 -34.54 -19.21 -10.58
CA ALA A 6 -33.22 -19.21 -11.28
C ALA A 6 -32.57 -17.81 -11.09
N PHE A 7 -31.53 -17.55 -10.28
CA PHE A 7 -30.13 -18.00 -10.22
C PHE A 7 -29.25 -17.72 -11.46
N ILE A 8 -28.28 -16.83 -11.23
CA ILE A 8 -26.86 -16.79 -11.66
C ILE A 8 -26.53 -16.23 -13.04
N LEU A 9 -25.68 -15.19 -13.04
CA LEU A 9 -24.40 -15.08 -13.78
C LEU A 9 -23.69 -13.81 -13.24
N SER A 10 -22.81 -13.94 -12.24
CA SER A 10 -21.39 -14.26 -12.41
C SER A 10 -20.74 -13.42 -13.51
N GLY A 11 -20.06 -12.36 -13.09
CA GLY A 11 -19.24 -11.50 -13.93
C GLY A 11 -18.10 -10.91 -13.10
N VAL A 12 -17.41 -11.75 -12.32
CA VAL A 12 -16.13 -11.38 -11.72
C VAL A 12 -15.14 -11.28 -12.88
N MET A 13 -14.82 -10.05 -13.26
CA MET A 13 -13.77 -9.74 -14.23
C MET A 13 -12.41 -9.99 -13.55
N VAL A 14 -11.98 -11.25 -13.55
CA VAL A 14 -10.64 -11.64 -13.12
C VAL A 14 -9.65 -11.15 -14.17
N PHE A 15 -8.87 -10.12 -13.83
CA PHE A 15 -7.70 -9.74 -14.61
C PHE A 15 -6.60 -10.79 -14.39
N TYR A 16 -6.47 -11.73 -15.32
CA TYR A 16 -5.28 -12.58 -15.40
C TYR A 16 -4.18 -11.79 -16.11
N PHE A 17 -3.22 -11.26 -15.36
CA PHE A 17 -1.93 -10.91 -15.94
C PHE A 17 -1.16 -12.21 -16.19
N THR A 18 -1.21 -12.70 -17.43
CA THR A 18 -0.29 -13.74 -17.88
C THR A 18 1.10 -13.12 -17.99
N GLY A 19 1.95 -13.38 -17.00
CA GLY A 19 3.38 -13.09 -17.11
C GLY A 19 4.00 -13.95 -18.21
N CYS A 20 4.52 -13.31 -19.25
CA CYS A 20 5.38 -13.97 -20.22
C CYS A 20 6.78 -14.14 -19.60
N GLN A 21 7.17 -15.39 -19.32
CA GLN A 21 8.59 -15.74 -19.18
C GLN A 21 9.22 -15.70 -20.57
N ASN A 22 10.21 -14.83 -20.77
CA ASN A 22 11.11 -14.91 -21.91
C ASN A 22 12.53 -15.17 -21.38
N GLU A 23 12.98 -16.41 -21.52
CA GLU A 23 14.38 -16.78 -21.40
C GLU A 23 15.16 -16.10 -22.54
N ASN A 24 16.21 -15.35 -22.22
CA ASN A 24 17.32 -15.14 -23.14
C ASN A 24 18.64 -15.07 -22.36
N ILE A 25 19.54 -15.96 -22.75
CA ILE A 25 20.92 -16.11 -22.32
C ILE A 25 21.81 -15.11 -23.08
N GLY A 26 22.71 -14.44 -22.36
CA GLY A 26 24.02 -13.95 -22.84
C GLY A 26 24.12 -12.45 -23.11
N ASP A 27 24.93 -11.71 -22.34
CA ASP A 27 26.35 -11.42 -22.63
C ASP A 27 26.92 -10.43 -21.58
N MET A 28 28.20 -10.60 -21.23
CA MET A 28 28.94 -9.74 -20.29
C MET A 28 29.40 -8.46 -20.98
N GLY A 29 29.04 -7.30 -20.41
CA GLY A 29 29.52 -6.00 -20.87
C GLY A 29 29.71 -5.02 -19.72
N ASN A 30 30.96 -4.88 -19.28
CA ASN A 30 31.45 -3.92 -18.29
C ASN A 30 31.03 -2.47 -18.60
N SER A 31 30.34 -1.80 -17.67
CA SER A 31 30.31 -0.35 -17.62
C SER A 31 30.49 0.14 -16.18
N SER A 32 31.54 0.94 -16.03
CA SER A 32 31.86 1.76 -14.86
C SER A 32 30.66 2.59 -14.42
N SER A 33 30.24 2.45 -13.17
CA SER A 33 29.26 3.31 -12.53
C SER A 33 29.98 4.47 -11.82
N PRO A 34 29.76 5.74 -12.19
CA PRO A 34 30.12 6.88 -11.37
C PRO A 34 28.88 7.39 -10.62
N GLY A 35 28.99 7.45 -9.29
CA GLY A 35 28.28 8.43 -8.49
C GLY A 35 26.97 7.95 -7.86
N GLU A 36 27.09 7.27 -6.72
CA GLU A 36 26.07 7.38 -5.68
C GLU A 36 26.09 8.82 -5.15
N ASN A 37 25.13 9.62 -5.60
CA ASN A 37 24.68 10.78 -4.86
C ASN A 37 23.16 10.66 -4.70
N SER A 38 22.75 10.21 -3.52
CA SER A 38 21.41 10.42 -3.01
C SER A 38 21.58 10.83 -1.56
N GLY A 39 21.96 12.09 -1.36
CA GLY A 39 21.78 12.73 -0.07
C GLY A 39 20.30 12.67 0.26
N SER A 40 19.95 11.93 1.31
CA SER A 40 18.63 11.95 1.91
C SER A 40 18.42 13.31 2.58
N GLU A 41 18.18 14.34 1.79
CA GLU A 41 17.54 15.55 2.31
C GLU A 41 16.07 15.19 2.52
N SER A 42 15.72 14.92 3.78
CA SER A 42 14.35 14.73 4.22
C SER A 42 13.60 16.05 4.07
N THR A 43 13.23 16.42 2.85
CA THR A 43 12.28 17.50 2.60
C THR A 43 10.93 17.04 3.14
N GLU A 44 10.40 17.76 4.10
CA GLU A 44 9.07 17.57 4.67
C GLU A 44 8.02 17.40 3.55
N ILE A 45 7.16 16.37 3.64
CA ILE A 45 6.11 16.15 2.64
C ILE A 45 5.04 17.23 2.77
N THR A 46 4.72 17.87 1.65
CA THR A 46 3.59 18.78 1.53
C THR A 46 2.36 18.11 0.92
N TRP A 47 1.19 18.38 1.50
CA TRP A 47 -0.10 17.76 1.15
C TRP A 47 -1.07 18.79 0.56
N ASN A 48 -0.71 19.38 -0.58
CA ASN A 48 -1.52 20.44 -1.22
C ASN A 48 -2.81 19.93 -1.88
N GLU A 49 -2.98 18.61 -1.94
CA GLU A 49 -4.12 17.87 -2.48
C GLU A 49 -5.20 17.58 -1.43
N ILE A 50 -4.91 17.74 -0.14
CA ILE A 50 -5.89 17.61 0.95
C ILE A 50 -6.45 19.00 1.24
N LEU A 51 -7.75 19.19 1.02
CA LEU A 51 -8.47 20.45 1.16
C LEU A 51 -9.55 20.33 2.23
N ALA A 52 -10.05 21.47 2.71
CA ALA A 52 -11.10 21.53 3.73
C ALA A 52 -12.44 20.90 3.26
N ASP A 53 -12.70 20.85 1.96
CA ASP A 53 -13.89 20.29 1.35
C ASP A 53 -13.68 18.90 0.72
N GLY A 54 -12.48 18.32 0.86
CA GLY A 54 -12.16 16.97 0.38
C GLY A 54 -10.77 16.85 -0.20
N VAL A 55 -10.54 15.79 -0.98
CA VAL A 55 -9.27 15.56 -1.68
C VAL A 55 -9.43 16.02 -3.14
N ASP A 56 -8.49 16.83 -3.61
CA ASP A 56 -8.32 17.12 -5.03
C ASP A 56 -7.70 15.89 -5.70
N GLU A 57 -8.57 15.03 -6.26
CA GLU A 57 -8.14 13.75 -6.82
C GLU A 57 -7.19 13.92 -8.02
N GLU A 58 -7.41 14.92 -8.88
CA GLU A 58 -6.57 15.17 -10.04
C GLU A 58 -5.15 15.50 -9.58
N LYS A 59 -5.04 16.43 -8.63
CA LYS A 59 -3.76 16.84 -8.06
C LYS A 59 -3.07 15.72 -7.27
N LEU A 60 -3.83 14.87 -6.57
CA LEU A 60 -3.26 13.70 -5.90
C LEU A 60 -2.67 12.73 -6.92
N MET A 61 -3.38 12.44 -8.00
CA MET A 61 -2.90 11.54 -9.05
C MET A 61 -1.66 12.10 -9.76
N GLU A 62 -1.59 13.42 -10.01
CA GLU A 62 -0.41 14.09 -10.58
C GLU A 62 0.80 14.04 -9.64
N ALA A 63 0.58 14.06 -8.32
CA ALA A 63 1.64 14.05 -7.32
C ALA A 63 2.18 12.64 -6.99
N VAL A 64 1.56 11.58 -7.52
CA VAL A 64 1.94 10.19 -7.26
C VAL A 64 2.87 9.69 -8.37
N ASP A 65 4.08 9.27 -7.99
CA ASP A 65 4.95 8.51 -8.87
C ASP A 65 4.37 7.11 -9.09
N THR A 66 4.02 6.80 -10.35
CA THR A 66 3.38 5.52 -10.71
C THR A 66 4.29 4.32 -10.48
N ALA A 67 5.60 4.45 -10.69
CA ALA A 67 6.53 3.33 -10.47
C ALA A 67 6.66 3.01 -8.97
N VAL A 68 6.67 4.06 -8.13
CA VAL A 68 6.66 3.88 -6.67
C VAL A 68 5.33 3.29 -6.21
N LEU A 69 4.20 3.75 -6.76
CA LEU A 69 2.88 3.19 -6.48
C LEU A 69 2.80 1.69 -6.79
N GLU A 70 3.22 1.29 -7.99
CA GLU A 70 3.23 -0.12 -8.39
C GLU A 70 4.15 -0.96 -7.48
N ARG A 71 5.31 -0.43 -7.11
CA ARG A 71 6.25 -1.13 -6.21
C ARG A 71 5.68 -1.30 -4.81
N VAL A 72 5.14 -0.23 -4.20
CA VAL A 72 4.50 -0.27 -2.88
C VAL A 72 3.35 -1.27 -2.87
N ALA A 73 2.47 -1.20 -3.89
CA ALA A 73 1.34 -2.12 -3.99
C ALA A 73 1.81 -3.58 -4.09
N ALA A 74 2.79 -3.87 -4.94
CA ALA A 74 3.31 -5.22 -5.11
C ALA A 74 3.90 -5.79 -3.81
N LEU A 75 4.75 -5.02 -3.12
CA LEU A 75 5.38 -5.42 -1.86
C LEU A 75 4.36 -5.73 -0.77
N LEU A 76 3.40 -4.84 -0.57
CA LEU A 76 2.41 -4.99 0.51
C LEU A 76 1.35 -6.05 0.18
N GLN A 77 1.03 -6.26 -1.10
CA GLN A 77 0.17 -7.38 -1.52
C GLN A 77 0.87 -8.72 -1.34
N GLU A 78 2.15 -8.83 -1.69
CA GLU A 78 2.96 -10.03 -1.47
C GLU A 78 3.00 -10.38 0.02
N LEU A 79 3.34 -9.41 0.88
CA LEU A 79 3.34 -9.59 2.33
C LEU A 79 1.97 -10.04 2.87
N THR A 80 0.89 -9.41 2.41
CA THR A 80 -0.47 -9.79 2.84
C THR A 80 -0.77 -11.24 2.44
N GLY A 81 -0.40 -11.66 1.23
CA GLY A 81 -0.57 -13.03 0.75
C GLY A 81 0.23 -14.05 1.56
N GLU A 82 1.47 -13.71 1.97
CA GLU A 82 2.27 -14.55 2.87
C GLU A 82 1.63 -14.72 4.24
N ILE A 83 1.12 -13.63 4.82
CA ILE A 83 0.43 -13.65 6.12
C ILE A 83 -0.82 -14.52 6.02
N GLU A 84 -1.68 -14.30 5.03
CA GLU A 84 -2.92 -15.09 4.86
C GLU A 84 -2.64 -16.58 4.66
N LYS A 85 -1.56 -16.90 3.94
CA LYS A 85 -1.10 -18.29 3.80
C LYS A 85 -0.69 -18.85 5.16
N ARG A 86 0.11 -18.11 5.91
CA ARG A 86 0.61 -18.55 7.22
C ARG A 86 -0.50 -18.71 8.24
N GLU A 87 -1.46 -17.79 8.32
CA GLU A 87 -2.63 -17.92 9.21
C GLU A 87 -3.46 -19.18 8.93
N ARG A 88 -3.51 -19.61 7.67
CA ARG A 88 -4.21 -20.85 7.27
C ARG A 88 -3.44 -22.11 7.69
N GLU A 89 -2.12 -22.05 7.69
CA GLU A 89 -1.22 -23.18 7.92
C GLU A 89 -0.81 -23.32 9.40
N ASP A 90 -0.84 -22.24 10.17
CA ASP A 90 -0.38 -22.14 11.55
C ASP A 90 -1.45 -21.49 12.46
N PRO A 91 -2.25 -22.29 13.19
CA PRO A 91 -3.27 -21.77 14.10
C PRO A 91 -2.70 -20.94 15.26
N GLU A 92 -1.48 -21.23 15.74
CA GLU A 92 -0.89 -20.46 16.83
C GLU A 92 -0.54 -19.05 16.36
N PHE A 93 -0.02 -18.93 15.13
CA PHE A 93 0.20 -17.64 14.47
C PHE A 93 -1.10 -16.83 14.33
N ALA A 94 -2.17 -17.46 13.86
CA ALA A 94 -3.47 -16.80 13.69
C ALA A 94 -4.08 -16.32 15.01
N PHE A 95 -4.12 -17.19 16.04
CA PHE A 95 -4.71 -16.83 17.34
C PHE A 95 -3.86 -15.83 18.14
N GLY A 96 -2.54 -15.84 17.94
CA GLY A 96 -1.61 -14.96 18.63
C GLY A 96 -1.47 -13.57 18.02
N ALA A 97 -2.24 -13.24 16.97
CA ALA A 97 -2.02 -12.03 16.17
C ALA A 97 -0.58 -11.92 15.65
N GLY A 98 0.03 -13.06 15.30
CA GLY A 98 1.42 -13.15 14.85
C GLY A 98 1.69 -12.34 13.57
N TRP A 99 0.65 -12.05 12.79
CA TRP A 99 0.71 -11.19 11.61
C TRP A 99 1.32 -9.83 11.91
N TYR A 100 1.06 -9.23 13.08
CA TYR A 100 1.52 -7.88 13.39
C TYR A 100 3.06 -7.84 13.48
N THR A 101 3.63 -8.72 14.29
CA THR A 101 5.10 -8.85 14.42
C THR A 101 5.72 -9.26 13.09
N TYR A 102 5.08 -10.20 12.37
CA TYR A 102 5.55 -10.63 11.05
C TYR A 102 5.62 -9.47 10.04
N THR A 103 4.60 -8.61 10.00
CA THR A 103 4.61 -7.39 9.17
C THR A 103 5.80 -6.52 9.52
N LEU A 104 6.02 -6.21 10.80
CA LEU A 104 7.10 -5.32 11.23
C LEU A 104 8.49 -5.87 10.92
N GLU A 105 8.67 -7.18 10.91
CA GLU A 105 9.95 -7.83 10.65
C GLU A 105 10.17 -8.17 9.16
N SER A 106 9.15 -8.04 8.32
CA SER A 106 9.22 -8.42 6.90
C SER A 106 10.08 -7.49 6.05
N GLU A 107 10.83 -8.06 5.11
CA GLU A 107 11.66 -7.30 4.16
C GLU A 107 10.80 -6.37 3.30
N GLN A 108 9.61 -6.82 2.89
CA GLN A 108 8.69 -6.03 2.07
C GLN A 108 8.21 -4.76 2.79
N PHE A 109 7.86 -4.88 4.07
CA PHE A 109 7.42 -3.72 4.85
C PHE A 109 8.59 -2.76 5.11
N GLN A 110 9.78 -3.29 5.44
CA GLN A 110 10.97 -2.47 5.64
C GLN A 110 11.36 -1.72 4.36
N GLU A 111 11.29 -2.36 3.19
CA GLU A 111 11.58 -1.70 1.91
C GLU A 111 10.62 -0.52 1.66
N VAL A 112 9.32 -0.67 1.96
CA VAL A 112 8.36 0.45 1.86
C VAL A 112 8.71 1.58 2.82
N LEU A 113 9.17 1.28 4.04
CA LEU A 113 9.62 2.30 5.00
C LEU A 113 10.90 3.01 4.51
N GLU A 114 11.82 2.29 3.88
CA GLU A 114 13.06 2.82 3.32
C GLU A 114 12.83 3.75 2.13
N MET A 115 11.75 3.55 1.35
CA MET A 115 11.32 4.51 0.32
C MET A 115 10.95 5.88 0.92
N GLY A 116 10.60 5.91 2.21
CA GLY A 116 10.32 7.13 2.95
C GLY A 116 9.28 8.00 2.26
N ASN A 117 9.61 9.28 2.08
CA ASN A 117 8.67 10.27 1.58
C ASN A 117 8.13 9.96 0.18
N ALA A 118 8.87 9.20 -0.65
CA ALA A 118 8.41 8.80 -1.97
C ALA A 118 7.17 7.89 -1.91
N ALA A 119 7.04 7.07 -0.86
CA ALA A 119 5.93 6.12 -0.70
C ALA A 119 4.67 6.73 -0.05
N ALA A 120 4.76 7.91 0.57
CA ALA A 120 3.64 8.47 1.34
C ALA A 120 2.39 8.77 0.50
N LYS A 121 2.54 9.51 -0.62
CA LYS A 121 1.39 9.80 -1.50
C LYS A 121 0.86 8.55 -2.20
N PRO A 122 1.70 7.62 -2.69
CA PRO A 122 1.23 6.32 -3.15
C PRO A 122 0.39 5.56 -2.12
N LEU A 123 0.84 5.46 -0.87
CA LEU A 123 0.10 4.80 0.21
C LEU A 123 -1.23 5.50 0.48
N TYR A 124 -1.23 6.84 0.55
CA TYR A 124 -2.46 7.62 0.72
C TYR A 124 -3.45 7.37 -0.42
N LEU A 125 -2.98 7.34 -1.68
CA LEU A 125 -3.82 7.07 -2.85
C LEU A 125 -4.43 5.66 -2.79
N ILE A 126 -3.64 4.64 -2.45
CA ILE A 126 -4.12 3.26 -2.27
C ILE A 126 -5.28 3.23 -1.27
N LEU A 127 -5.08 3.84 -0.10
CA LEU A 127 -6.08 3.87 0.97
C LEU A 127 -7.32 4.68 0.57
N TYR A 128 -7.12 5.85 -0.03
CA TYR A 128 -8.20 6.74 -0.46
C TYR A 128 -9.11 6.11 -1.52
N LYS A 129 -8.54 5.31 -2.44
CA LYS A 129 -9.29 4.63 -3.51
C LYS A 129 -9.78 3.25 -3.12
N SER A 130 -9.30 2.65 -2.04
CA SER A 130 -9.69 1.29 -1.67
C SER A 130 -11.16 1.25 -1.21
N PRO A 131 -11.99 0.35 -1.76
CA PRO A 131 -13.32 0.07 -1.23
C PRO A 131 -13.28 -0.94 -0.07
N HIS A 132 -12.11 -1.42 0.32
CA HIS A 132 -11.90 -2.47 1.32
C HIS A 132 -11.35 -1.90 2.63
N GLN A 133 -11.39 -2.73 3.67
CA GLN A 133 -10.91 -2.39 5.03
C GLN A 133 -10.25 -3.62 5.66
N GLY A 134 -9.49 -4.37 4.86
CA GLY A 134 -8.87 -5.63 5.26
C GLY A 134 -7.44 -5.45 5.77
N LEU A 135 -6.73 -6.59 5.89
CA LEU A 135 -5.34 -6.62 6.35
C LEU A 135 -4.41 -5.79 5.45
N TYR A 136 -4.61 -5.84 4.13
CA TYR A 136 -3.82 -5.04 3.17
C TYR A 136 -3.93 -3.54 3.46
N GLU A 137 -5.14 -3.00 3.61
CA GLU A 137 -5.33 -1.59 3.95
C GLU A 137 -4.77 -1.27 5.34
N TYR A 138 -4.94 -2.16 6.32
CA TYR A 138 -4.39 -1.96 7.66
C TYR A 138 -2.86 -1.80 7.61
N ILE A 139 -2.17 -2.66 6.86
CA ILE A 139 -0.72 -2.58 6.66
C ILE A 139 -0.33 -1.28 5.92
N CYS A 140 -1.13 -0.84 4.95
CA CYS A 140 -0.91 0.45 4.28
C CYS A 140 -1.03 1.64 5.25
N CYS A 141 -2.03 1.65 6.15
CA CYS A 141 -2.15 2.66 7.22
C CYS A 141 -0.90 2.65 8.12
N MET A 142 -0.47 1.46 8.56
CA MET A 142 0.73 1.29 9.39
C MET A 142 2.00 1.84 8.74
N ALA A 143 2.15 1.67 7.43
CA ALA A 143 3.27 2.21 6.67
C ALA A 143 3.17 3.74 6.56
N LEU A 144 1.99 4.28 6.22
CA LEU A 144 1.80 5.72 6.03
C LEU A 144 2.05 6.49 7.33
N GLU A 145 1.52 6.02 8.45
CA GLU A 145 1.75 6.59 9.78
C GLU A 145 3.24 6.60 10.14
N ARG A 146 3.95 5.49 9.89
CA ARG A 146 5.38 5.38 10.18
C ARG A 146 6.25 6.27 9.31
N ILE A 147 5.91 6.44 8.04
CA ILE A 147 6.65 7.29 7.11
C ILE A 147 6.42 8.77 7.45
N THR A 148 5.15 9.15 7.65
CA THR A 148 4.76 10.55 7.83
C THR A 148 4.93 11.06 9.26
N LYS A 149 5.08 10.16 10.23
CA LYS A 149 5.09 10.47 11.67
C LYS A 149 3.81 11.21 12.11
N VAL A 150 2.71 10.97 11.41
CA VAL A 150 1.38 11.48 11.79
C VAL A 150 0.67 10.38 12.54
N GLU A 151 0.80 10.41 13.87
CA GLU A 151 0.16 9.44 14.76
C GLU A 151 -1.36 9.66 14.77
N ILE A 152 -2.12 8.60 14.46
CA ILE A 152 -3.58 8.58 14.50
C ILE A 152 -4.00 7.61 15.60
N GLU A 153 -4.69 8.12 16.61
CA GLU A 153 -5.15 7.32 17.74
C GLU A 153 -6.56 6.77 17.44
N ASP A 154 -6.85 5.58 17.95
CA ASP A 154 -8.20 4.99 18.01
C ASP A 154 -8.97 4.91 16.67
N TRP A 155 -8.28 4.77 15.53
CA TRP A 155 -8.94 4.56 14.25
C TRP A 155 -9.54 3.15 14.14
N GLU A 156 -10.80 3.06 13.70
CA GLU A 156 -11.56 1.81 13.62
C GLU A 156 -11.46 1.12 12.25
N SER A 157 -11.07 1.86 11.22
CA SER A 157 -10.92 1.37 9.86
C SER A 157 -9.94 2.20 9.03
N ALA A 158 -9.52 1.66 7.87
CA ALA A 158 -8.70 2.40 6.92
C ALA A 158 -9.37 3.69 6.41
N LYS A 159 -10.70 3.69 6.28
CA LYS A 159 -11.45 4.89 5.87
C LYS A 159 -11.43 5.95 6.97
N ASP A 160 -11.70 5.55 8.20
CA ASP A 160 -11.63 6.42 9.38
C ASP A 160 -10.21 6.99 9.56
N PHE A 161 -9.19 6.14 9.42
CA PHE A 161 -7.80 6.57 9.42
C PHE A 161 -7.51 7.68 8.39
N ILE A 162 -8.00 7.55 7.14
CA ILE A 162 -7.80 8.59 6.10
C ILE A 162 -8.52 9.90 6.43
N GLU A 163 -9.74 9.83 6.96
CA GLU A 163 -10.50 11.02 7.39
C GLU A 163 -9.77 11.77 8.51
N GLN A 164 -9.26 11.04 9.50
CA GLN A 164 -8.49 11.60 10.60
C GLN A 164 -7.12 12.12 10.15
N PHE A 165 -6.43 11.38 9.28
CA PHE A 165 -5.15 11.80 8.69
C PHE A 165 -5.31 13.13 7.96
N GLY A 166 -6.32 13.25 7.08
CA GLY A 166 -6.62 14.48 6.37
C GLY A 166 -6.87 15.66 7.32
N SER A 167 -7.63 15.42 8.38
CA SER A 167 -7.89 16.43 9.42
C SER A 167 -6.60 16.90 10.11
N LYS A 168 -5.71 15.98 10.49
CA LYS A 168 -4.41 16.33 11.11
C LYS A 168 -3.47 17.08 10.18
N ILE A 169 -3.51 16.78 8.87
CA ILE A 169 -2.74 17.53 7.88
C ILE A 169 -3.23 18.98 7.79
N LEU A 170 -4.55 19.18 7.77
CA LEU A 170 -5.15 20.52 7.70
C LEU A 170 -4.91 21.34 8.98
N GLU A 171 -4.86 20.71 10.15
CA GLU A 171 -4.52 21.39 11.42
C GLU A 171 -3.07 21.89 11.45
N LYS A 172 -2.17 21.24 10.72
CA LYS A 172 -0.74 21.59 10.64
C LYS A 172 -0.41 22.61 9.53
N SER A 173 -1.35 22.89 8.63
CA SER A 173 -1.18 23.75 7.45
C SER A 173 -1.52 25.21 7.73
#